data_AF-C0NP56-F1
#
_entry.id   AF-C0NP56-F1
#
_cell.length_a   1.000
_cell.length_b   1.000
_cell.length_c   1.000
_cell.angle_alpha   90.00
_cell.angle_beta   90.00
_cell.angle_gamma   90.00
#
_symmetry.space_group_name_H-M   'P 1'
#
loop_
_entity.id
_entity.type
_entity.pdbx_description
1 polymer ?
#
loop_
_entity_poly.entity_id
_entity_poly.type
_entity_poly.pdbx_seq_one_letter_code
_entity_poly.pdbx_strand_id
1 'polypeptide(L)'
;MTLDRVAGGNDDTGGGAVGTSPAHAHRTLKKLIFAPGDIAAPHPAPTQQRQQQPLTTTSLSAPHPAMPTPIPPHLHPTPDPATAPDTPLRSSAPTPIANAALLSHPSRAHQFLTNPPLTLSQINPTDPFRQFNNWFRDARLPASSAPETCTLATAALPSGRVSARTLYLKELDERGWVVYSNWGSRKGKGGQVFGTVGGRDEWGWDGGMAAGDEQQQQQGNRWAALTFHWQAVERQVRIEGIVESLSREESETYWRTRERGSQIGAWASQQSRVLWETEPLSESASASAPSAGVINGAENANADAAVINKHDIVDDGRSILEDRVKEMEARFADVEEIPLPPFWGGIRIVPESVEFWQGRKSRLHDRFRYVRIHGEVETGVETAKTFQWKIQRLSP
;
A
#
# COMPACT_ATOMS: atom_id res chain seq x y z
N MET A 1 -15.96 -6.69 -17.29
CA MET A 1 -16.48 -7.58 -18.35
C MET A 1 -17.88 -7.12 -18.75
N THR A 2 -18.30 -7.43 -19.98
CA THR A 2 -19.71 -7.63 -20.39
C THR A 2 -20.29 -8.85 -19.67
N LEU A 3 -21.61 -9.08 -19.53
CA LEU A 3 -22.83 -8.38 -19.97
C LEU A 3 -23.83 -8.41 -18.77
N ASP A 4 -25.03 -7.82 -18.77
CA ASP A 4 -26.21 -8.35 -19.47
C ASP A 4 -27.36 -7.34 -19.63
N ARG A 5 -28.28 -7.67 -20.53
CA ARG A 5 -29.55 -6.99 -20.77
C ARG A 5 -30.66 -8.04 -20.88
N VAL A 6 -31.62 -8.03 -19.96
CA VAL A 6 -32.90 -8.75 -20.11
C VAL A 6 -33.97 -7.74 -20.54
N ALA A 7 -34.94 -8.18 -21.34
CA ALA A 7 -35.95 -7.31 -21.95
C ALA A 7 -37.35 -7.93 -21.85
N GLY A 8 -38.38 -7.07 -21.94
CA GLY A 8 -39.80 -7.42 -21.84
C GLY A 8 -40.41 -6.98 -20.49
N GLY A 9 -41.63 -6.42 -20.46
CA GLY A 9 -42.44 -5.98 -21.60
C GLY A 9 -43.85 -5.52 -21.22
N ASN A 10 -44.36 -4.56 -22.01
CA ASN A 10 -45.77 -4.20 -22.23
C ASN A 10 -46.64 -3.53 -21.12
N ASP A 11 -47.53 -2.67 -21.64
CA ASP A 11 -48.88 -2.25 -21.20
C ASP A 11 -49.09 -1.50 -19.87
N ASP A 12 -50.02 -0.52 -19.74
CA ASP A 12 -50.61 0.43 -20.73
C ASP A 12 -51.31 1.60 -19.97
N THR A 13 -51.66 2.69 -20.67
CA THR A 13 -52.62 3.78 -20.32
C THR A 13 -52.29 4.78 -19.19
N GLY A 14 -52.70 6.05 -19.36
CA GLY A 14 -53.61 6.61 -18.33
C GLY A 14 -53.61 8.07 -17.84
N GLY A 15 -52.69 8.97 -18.22
CA GLY A 15 -52.87 10.45 -18.04
C GLY A 15 -52.93 11.06 -16.61
N GLY A 16 -53.16 12.39 -16.53
CA GLY A 16 -53.55 13.10 -15.29
C GLY A 16 -52.46 13.90 -14.52
N ALA A 17 -52.21 15.14 -14.93
CA ALA A 17 -51.17 16.03 -14.38
C ALA A 17 -51.25 16.39 -12.87
N VAL A 18 -50.09 16.38 -12.19
CA VAL A 18 -49.72 17.30 -11.10
C VAL A 18 -48.24 17.67 -11.27
N GLY A 19 -47.87 18.93 -11.04
CA GLY A 19 -46.47 19.38 -11.11
C GLY A 19 -45.78 19.40 -9.75
N THR A 20 -44.66 18.69 -9.60
CA THR A 20 -43.82 18.68 -8.39
C THR A 20 -42.33 18.71 -8.74
N SER A 21 -41.50 19.24 -7.83
CA SER A 21 -40.08 19.55 -8.04
C SER A 21 -39.18 18.37 -8.43
N PRO A 22 -38.06 18.61 -9.15
CA PRO A 22 -37.05 17.59 -9.42
C PRO A 22 -36.20 17.29 -8.18
N ALA A 23 -36.68 16.38 -7.33
CA ALA A 23 -35.91 15.84 -6.21
C ALA A 23 -34.93 14.75 -6.66
N HIS A 24 -33.81 14.63 -5.92
CA HIS A 24 -32.83 13.53 -5.94
C HIS A 24 -32.35 12.99 -7.30
N ALA A 25 -31.26 13.58 -7.81
CA ALA A 25 -30.32 12.90 -8.69
C ALA A 25 -28.99 12.60 -7.96
N HIS A 26 -29.04 11.85 -6.85
CA HIS A 26 -27.82 11.30 -6.22
C HIS A 26 -27.18 10.28 -7.17
N ARG A 27 -26.23 10.77 -7.99
CA ARG A 27 -25.55 9.97 -9.01
C ARG A 27 -24.34 9.25 -8.41
N THR A 28 -24.63 8.32 -7.52
CA THR A 28 -23.70 7.65 -6.59
C THR A 28 -22.46 7.05 -7.25
N LEU A 29 -21.28 7.49 -6.79
CA LEU A 29 -19.98 6.80 -6.76
C LEU A 29 -19.55 6.10 -8.06
N LYS A 30 -18.90 6.88 -8.95
CA LYS A 30 -18.07 6.29 -10.02
C LYS A 30 -16.69 5.94 -9.46
N LYS A 31 -16.56 4.74 -8.88
CA LYS A 31 -15.26 4.17 -8.46
C LYS A 31 -14.22 4.33 -9.58
N LEU A 32 -13.15 5.08 -9.29
CA LEU A 32 -12.11 5.48 -10.25
C LEU A 32 -11.04 4.39 -10.45
N ILE A 33 -10.77 3.63 -9.38
CA ILE A 33 -9.74 2.59 -9.30
C ILE A 33 -10.30 1.43 -8.47
N PHE A 34 -10.11 0.20 -8.94
CA PHE A 34 -9.93 -0.99 -8.09
C PHE A 34 -8.46 -1.38 -8.17
N ALA A 35 -7.81 -1.64 -7.04
CA ALA A 35 -6.40 -2.01 -7.00
C ALA A 35 -6.21 -3.52 -7.25
N PRO A 36 -5.36 -3.92 -8.22
CA PRO A 36 -5.17 -5.32 -8.59
C PRO A 36 -4.21 -6.05 -7.63
N GLY A 37 -4.71 -6.44 -6.44
CA GLY A 37 -3.93 -7.16 -5.42
C GLY A 37 -4.54 -8.46 -4.90
N ASP A 38 -5.86 -8.52 -4.65
CA ASP A 38 -6.54 -9.69 -4.04
C ASP A 38 -7.36 -10.51 -5.06
N ILE A 39 -7.37 -10.10 -6.34
CA ILE A 39 -8.33 -10.56 -7.38
C ILE A 39 -7.69 -11.57 -8.36
N ALA A 40 -6.39 -11.88 -8.22
CA ALA A 40 -5.62 -12.56 -9.28
C ALA A 40 -4.51 -13.51 -8.81
N ALA A 41 -4.79 -14.43 -7.87
CA ALA A 41 -4.10 -15.72 -7.87
C ALA A 41 -4.90 -16.72 -8.72
N PRO A 42 -4.32 -17.34 -9.77
CA PRO A 42 -4.92 -18.50 -10.42
C PRO A 42 -4.91 -19.68 -9.43
N HIS A 43 -5.99 -20.46 -9.37
CA HIS A 43 -5.97 -21.73 -8.64
C HIS A 43 -4.80 -22.60 -9.14
N PRO A 44 -4.00 -23.22 -8.25
CA PRO A 44 -3.04 -24.24 -8.67
C PRO A 44 -3.82 -25.40 -9.30
N ALA A 45 -3.51 -25.72 -10.56
CA ALA A 45 -4.15 -26.83 -11.26
C ALA A 45 -3.89 -28.15 -10.50
N PRO A 46 -4.88 -29.06 -10.41
CA PRO A 46 -4.75 -30.27 -9.60
C PRO A 46 -3.60 -31.14 -10.09
N THR A 47 -2.61 -31.36 -9.22
CA THR A 47 -1.38 -32.08 -9.53
C THR A 47 -1.65 -33.55 -9.87
N GLN A 48 -1.77 -33.87 -11.15
CA GLN A 48 -1.78 -35.26 -11.60
C GLN A 48 -0.43 -35.91 -11.29
N GLN A 49 -0.44 -36.93 -10.44
CA GLN A 49 0.74 -37.73 -10.11
C GLN A 49 1.20 -38.52 -11.35
N ARG A 50 2.18 -37.99 -12.09
CA ARG A 50 2.96 -38.80 -13.03
C ARG A 50 4.10 -39.48 -12.28
N GLN A 51 4.03 -40.80 -12.24
CA GLN A 51 5.09 -41.66 -11.70
C GLN A 51 6.40 -41.42 -12.47
N GLN A 52 7.52 -41.35 -11.75
CA GLN A 52 8.83 -41.21 -12.35
C GLN A 52 9.36 -42.58 -12.79
N GLN A 53 9.89 -42.66 -14.02
CA GLN A 53 10.82 -43.71 -14.43
C GLN A 53 12.10 -43.02 -14.96
N PRO A 54 13.32 -43.47 -14.57
CA PRO A 54 14.55 -42.70 -14.78
C PRO A 54 15.42 -43.22 -15.93
N LEU A 55 16.49 -42.46 -16.24
CA LEU A 55 17.61 -42.78 -17.17
C LEU A 55 17.20 -42.72 -18.67
N THR A 56 17.96 -42.10 -19.57
CA THR A 56 19.43 -42.10 -19.74
C THR A 56 19.95 -40.82 -20.42
N THR A 57 21.27 -40.60 -20.38
CA THR A 57 21.98 -39.45 -20.97
C THR A 57 22.53 -39.71 -22.37
N THR A 58 22.48 -38.71 -23.25
CA THR A 58 23.43 -38.54 -24.37
C THR A 58 23.45 -37.07 -24.81
N SER A 59 24.59 -36.58 -25.30
CA SER A 59 24.78 -35.18 -25.72
C SER A 59 25.35 -35.10 -27.14
N LEU A 60 25.12 -33.97 -27.83
CA LEU A 60 25.84 -33.59 -29.06
C LEU A 60 25.74 -32.08 -29.32
N SER A 61 26.80 -31.55 -29.92
CA SER A 61 27.26 -30.16 -30.04
C SER A 61 26.48 -29.16 -30.92
N ALA A 62 26.50 -27.89 -30.45
CA ALA A 62 26.76 -26.57 -31.09
C ALA A 62 27.23 -26.47 -32.58
N PRO A 63 27.39 -25.26 -33.23
CA PRO A 63 27.21 -23.85 -32.78
C PRO A 63 26.47 -22.87 -33.76
N HIS A 64 26.46 -21.56 -33.44
CA HIS A 64 26.20 -20.37 -34.30
C HIS A 64 27.34 -20.11 -35.34
N PRO A 65 27.35 -19.10 -36.27
CA PRO A 65 26.52 -17.85 -36.41
C PRO A 65 26.11 -17.42 -37.86
N ALA A 66 25.49 -16.23 -38.04
CA ALA A 66 25.57 -15.40 -39.27
C ALA A 66 25.00 -13.96 -39.09
N MET A 67 25.48 -12.97 -39.87
CA MET A 67 24.92 -11.60 -40.05
C MET A 67 25.18 -11.05 -41.48
N PRO A 68 24.28 -10.22 -42.02
CA PRO A 68 24.54 -9.26 -43.11
C PRO A 68 24.29 -7.79 -42.66
N THR A 69 24.67 -6.69 -43.33
CA THR A 69 25.67 -6.35 -44.39
C THR A 69 25.86 -4.81 -44.39
N PRO A 70 27.03 -4.25 -44.75
CA PRO A 70 27.30 -2.80 -44.71
C PRO A 70 26.91 -2.03 -45.99
N ILE A 71 26.89 -0.69 -45.91
CA ILE A 71 26.65 0.25 -47.01
C ILE A 71 27.93 1.11 -47.23
N PRO A 72 28.34 1.41 -48.48
CA PRO A 72 29.60 2.12 -48.76
C PRO A 72 29.49 3.67 -48.69
N PRO A 73 30.63 4.39 -48.49
CA PRO A 73 30.73 5.85 -48.66
C PRO A 73 30.91 6.22 -50.16
N HIS A 74 31.01 7.53 -50.49
CA HIS A 74 31.91 8.17 -51.50
C HIS A 74 31.54 9.68 -51.67
N LEU A 75 32.46 10.48 -52.25
CA LEU A 75 32.31 11.88 -52.74
C LEU A 75 32.27 13.07 -51.73
N HIS A 76 33.43 13.74 -51.65
CA HIS A 76 33.71 15.16 -51.32
C HIS A 76 34.50 15.74 -52.54
N PRO A 77 34.89 17.05 -52.65
CA PRO A 77 34.84 18.19 -51.72
C PRO A 77 33.79 19.25 -52.21
N THR A 78 33.86 20.60 -52.11
CA THR A 78 34.85 21.66 -51.75
C THR A 78 34.11 22.90 -51.18
N PRO A 79 34.78 23.91 -50.56
CA PRO A 79 34.11 24.95 -49.75
C PRO A 79 34.08 26.36 -50.37
N ASP A 80 33.34 27.28 -49.72
CA ASP A 80 33.45 28.74 -49.85
C ASP A 80 33.18 29.42 -48.47
N PRO A 81 33.80 30.56 -48.07
CA PRO A 81 33.76 31.06 -46.68
C PRO A 81 33.08 32.43 -46.46
N ALA A 82 32.10 32.52 -45.54
CA ALA A 82 31.59 33.81 -45.04
C ALA A 82 30.87 33.77 -43.65
N THR A 83 31.46 34.46 -42.67
CA THR A 83 30.81 35.34 -41.66
C THR A 83 29.84 34.77 -40.57
N ALA A 84 30.40 34.55 -39.37
CA ALA A 84 29.82 34.81 -38.02
C ALA A 84 28.63 33.93 -37.51
N PRO A 85 28.25 34.01 -36.20
CA PRO A 85 29.11 33.50 -35.11
C PRO A 85 28.40 32.55 -34.12
N ASP A 86 29.21 31.77 -33.40
CA ASP A 86 28.95 31.11 -32.10
C ASP A 86 27.54 30.54 -31.82
N THR A 87 27.32 29.31 -32.28
CA THR A 87 26.35 28.38 -31.66
C THR A 87 27.10 27.19 -31.05
N PRO A 88 27.00 26.93 -29.73
CA PRO A 88 27.72 25.82 -29.11
C PRO A 88 27.14 24.47 -29.58
N LEU A 89 27.96 23.71 -30.32
CA LEU A 89 27.62 22.37 -30.81
C LEU A 89 27.16 21.47 -29.65
N ARG A 90 25.91 20.99 -29.76
CA ARG A 90 25.22 20.22 -28.71
C ARG A 90 25.75 18.78 -28.64
N SER A 91 26.95 18.63 -28.06
CA SER A 91 27.69 17.37 -27.98
C SER A 91 26.85 16.24 -27.38
N SER A 92 26.42 15.31 -28.24
CA SER A 92 25.70 14.09 -27.88
C SER A 92 26.68 13.00 -27.44
N ALA A 93 27.48 13.28 -26.40
CA ALA A 93 28.38 12.29 -25.82
C ALA A 93 27.57 11.14 -25.19
N PRO A 94 27.78 9.87 -25.58
CA PRO A 94 27.16 8.74 -24.90
C PRO A 94 27.67 8.70 -23.46
N THR A 95 26.76 8.43 -22.51
CA THR A 95 27.12 8.44 -21.08
C THR A 95 28.05 7.25 -20.81
N PRO A 96 29.34 7.47 -20.45
CA PRO A 96 30.27 6.36 -20.29
C PRO A 96 29.93 5.55 -19.04
N ILE A 97 30.28 4.26 -19.06
CA ILE A 97 30.02 3.29 -17.97
C ILE A 97 30.57 3.79 -16.62
N ALA A 98 31.64 4.59 -16.62
CA ALA A 98 32.18 5.29 -15.45
C ALA A 98 31.14 6.12 -14.66
N ASN A 99 30.14 6.71 -15.32
CA ASN A 99 29.07 7.45 -14.64
C ASN A 99 28.11 6.53 -13.89
N ALA A 100 27.91 5.27 -14.31
CA ALA A 100 27.10 4.33 -13.56
C ALA A 100 27.79 3.96 -12.23
N ALA A 101 29.10 3.71 -12.25
CA ALA A 101 29.88 3.45 -11.04
C ALA A 101 29.93 4.67 -10.09
N LEU A 102 29.95 5.90 -10.63
CA LEU A 102 29.88 7.14 -9.82
C LEU A 102 28.50 7.41 -9.20
N LEU A 103 27.45 6.72 -9.66
CA LEU A 103 26.09 6.77 -9.11
C LEU A 103 25.84 5.69 -8.04
N SER A 104 26.64 4.61 -8.01
CA SER A 104 26.49 3.48 -7.08
C SER A 104 27.43 3.53 -5.86
N HIS A 105 28.10 4.67 -5.60
CA HIS A 105 28.97 4.79 -4.42
C HIS A 105 28.13 4.86 -3.13
N PRO A 106 28.36 4.00 -2.12
CA PRO A 106 27.42 3.83 -0.99
C PRO A 106 27.25 5.04 -0.07
N SER A 107 28.12 6.06 -0.19
CA SER A 107 28.00 7.35 0.50
C SER A 107 27.26 8.44 -0.29
N ARG A 108 26.74 8.13 -1.48
CA ARG A 108 25.95 9.05 -2.30
C ARG A 108 24.47 8.65 -2.29
N ALA A 109 23.60 9.62 -1.99
CA ALA A 109 22.15 9.45 -2.14
C ALA A 109 21.79 9.18 -3.61
N HIS A 110 20.75 8.36 -3.82
CA HIS A 110 20.21 8.08 -5.15
C HIS A 110 19.84 9.36 -5.90
N GLN A 111 20.21 9.42 -7.18
CA GLN A 111 20.11 10.61 -8.00
C GLN A 111 18.93 10.49 -8.96
N PHE A 112 17.93 11.36 -8.80
CA PHE A 112 16.80 11.45 -9.73
C PHE A 112 17.26 11.96 -11.10
N LEU A 113 16.83 11.27 -12.16
CA LEU A 113 17.27 11.45 -13.54
C LEU A 113 16.13 11.28 -14.57
N THR A 114 15.01 10.67 -14.18
CA THR A 114 13.99 10.13 -15.09
C THR A 114 13.01 11.18 -15.61
N ASN A 115 12.72 12.23 -14.83
CA ASN A 115 11.61 13.13 -15.13
C ASN A 115 12.02 14.54 -15.64
N PRO A 116 11.27 15.12 -16.60
CA PRO A 116 11.31 16.55 -16.91
C PRO A 116 10.78 17.40 -15.73
N PRO A 117 10.84 18.75 -15.79
CA PRO A 117 10.14 19.59 -14.81
C PRO A 117 8.63 19.37 -14.86
N LEU A 118 7.98 19.42 -13.69
CA LEU A 118 6.52 19.38 -13.58
C LEU A 118 5.96 20.82 -13.56
N THR A 119 5.19 21.19 -14.58
CA THR A 119 4.52 22.50 -14.66
C THR A 119 3.09 22.44 -14.12
N LEU A 120 2.54 23.58 -13.72
CA LEU A 120 1.13 23.68 -13.29
C LEU A 120 0.17 23.25 -14.42
N SER A 121 0.54 23.46 -15.68
CA SER A 121 -0.22 23.03 -16.87
C SER A 121 -0.21 21.51 -17.13
N GLN A 122 0.62 20.74 -16.43
CA GLN A 122 0.64 19.26 -16.48
C GLN A 122 -0.15 18.63 -15.31
N ILE A 123 -0.79 19.46 -14.49
CA ILE A 123 -1.54 19.05 -13.30
C ILE A 123 -3.01 19.40 -13.52
N ASN A 124 -3.92 18.55 -13.04
CA ASN A 124 -5.35 18.83 -13.09
C ASN A 124 -5.66 20.13 -12.32
N PRO A 125 -6.32 21.14 -12.92
CA PRO A 125 -6.49 22.44 -12.28
C PRO A 125 -7.49 22.44 -11.10
N THR A 126 -8.29 21.38 -10.93
CA THR A 126 -9.44 21.37 -9.99
C THR A 126 -9.66 20.07 -9.22
N ASP A 127 -9.08 18.94 -9.66
CA ASP A 127 -9.44 17.60 -9.19
C ASP A 127 -8.19 16.74 -8.86
N PRO A 128 -7.82 16.61 -7.57
CA PRO A 128 -6.69 15.80 -7.15
C PRO A 128 -6.94 14.29 -7.27
N PHE A 129 -8.20 13.83 -7.29
CA PHE A 129 -8.53 12.42 -7.47
C PHE A 129 -8.19 11.99 -8.91
N ARG A 130 -8.51 12.82 -9.91
CA ARG A 130 -8.04 12.64 -11.29
C ARG A 130 -6.53 12.74 -11.40
N GLN A 131 -5.89 13.67 -10.70
CA GLN A 131 -4.42 13.77 -10.74
C GLN A 131 -3.75 12.51 -10.17
N PHE A 132 -4.28 11.97 -9.07
CA PHE A 132 -3.82 10.70 -8.51
C PHE A 132 -4.05 9.55 -9.50
N ASN A 133 -5.26 9.40 -10.04
CA ASN A 133 -5.58 8.36 -11.01
C ASN A 133 -4.69 8.42 -12.26
N ASN A 134 -4.37 9.62 -12.75
CA ASN A 134 -3.45 9.82 -13.87
C ASN A 134 -2.01 9.39 -13.56
N TRP A 135 -1.53 9.59 -12.33
CA TRP A 135 -0.20 9.13 -11.91
C TRP A 135 -0.17 7.64 -11.54
N PHE A 136 -1.22 7.12 -10.92
CA PHE A 136 -1.40 5.71 -10.58
C PHE A 136 -1.45 4.80 -11.82
N ARG A 137 -1.94 5.34 -12.93
CA ARG A 137 -2.04 4.66 -14.24
C ARG A 137 -0.88 5.02 -15.20
N ASP A 138 0.21 5.60 -14.69
CA ASP A 138 1.40 5.87 -15.50
C ASP A 138 2.04 4.55 -15.95
N ALA A 139 2.16 4.32 -17.25
CA ALA A 139 2.60 3.04 -17.82
C ALA A 139 4.05 2.64 -17.45
N ARG A 140 4.81 3.52 -16.78
CA ARG A 140 6.13 3.23 -16.20
C ARG A 140 6.05 2.60 -14.80
N LEU A 141 4.85 2.42 -14.24
CA LEU A 141 4.59 1.65 -13.02
C LEU A 141 4.28 0.19 -13.41
N PRO A 142 5.22 -0.76 -13.25
CA PRO A 142 4.91 -2.16 -13.49
C PRO A 142 4.00 -2.69 -12.37
N ALA A 143 3.05 -3.58 -12.69
CA ALA A 143 2.20 -4.21 -11.67
C ALA A 143 3.00 -4.94 -10.58
N SER A 144 4.19 -5.45 -10.92
CA SER A 144 5.12 -6.08 -9.98
C SER A 144 5.74 -5.14 -8.94
N SER A 145 5.55 -3.81 -9.04
CA SER A 145 5.90 -2.87 -7.96
C SER A 145 4.73 -2.55 -7.03
N ALA A 146 3.58 -3.22 -7.16
CA ALA A 146 2.38 -3.05 -6.34
C ALA A 146 2.05 -1.55 -6.08
N PRO A 147 1.72 -0.75 -7.12
CA PRO A 147 1.61 0.71 -7.02
C PRO A 147 0.55 1.20 -6.02
N GLU A 148 -0.40 0.34 -5.62
CA GLU A 148 -1.35 0.54 -4.53
C GLU A 148 -0.74 0.50 -3.12
N THR A 149 0.53 0.08 -2.98
CA THR A 149 1.27 0.09 -1.71
C THR A 149 1.39 1.51 -1.16
N CYS A 150 0.94 1.70 0.08
CA CYS A 150 0.94 2.99 0.76
C CYS A 150 1.32 2.84 2.24
N THR A 151 1.89 3.89 2.83
CA THR A 151 2.14 3.96 4.28
C THR A 151 1.03 4.76 4.94
N LEU A 152 0.29 4.14 5.87
CA LEU A 152 -0.74 4.79 6.69
C LEU A 152 -0.16 5.31 8.02
N ALA A 153 -0.10 6.62 8.18
CA ALA A 153 0.18 7.31 9.44
C ALA A 153 -1.12 7.78 10.13
N THR A 154 -1.15 7.72 11.47
CA THR A 154 -2.18 8.28 12.37
C THR A 154 -1.50 8.60 13.71
N ALA A 155 -2.13 9.39 14.58
CA ALA A 155 -1.59 9.71 15.90
C ALA A 155 -2.57 9.37 17.03
N ALA A 156 -2.07 8.70 18.07
CA ALA A 156 -2.78 8.46 19.32
C ALA A 156 -3.09 9.77 20.04
N LEU A 157 -4.35 10.00 20.44
CA LEU A 157 -4.69 11.00 21.45
C LEU A 157 -4.75 10.34 22.85
N PRO A 158 -4.53 11.08 23.95
CA PRO A 158 -4.08 12.48 24.00
C PRO A 158 -2.57 12.67 23.76
N SER A 159 -1.78 11.59 23.73
CA SER A 159 -0.30 11.65 23.77
C SER A 159 0.40 12.16 22.51
N GLY A 160 -0.31 12.31 21.40
CA GLY A 160 0.24 12.67 20.09
C GLY A 160 1.09 11.57 19.44
N ARG A 161 1.22 10.37 20.04
CA ARG A 161 2.14 9.31 19.57
C ARG A 161 1.73 8.81 18.19
N VAL A 162 2.52 9.15 17.18
CA VAL A 162 2.35 8.70 15.79
C VAL A 162 2.66 7.21 15.67
N SER A 163 1.90 6.50 14.82
CA SER A 163 2.28 5.18 14.31
C SER A 163 2.08 5.09 12.80
N ALA A 164 2.98 4.38 12.11
CA ALA A 164 2.93 4.12 10.69
C ALA A 164 2.94 2.60 10.40
N ARG A 165 2.44 2.19 9.23
CA ARG A 165 2.69 0.86 8.61
C ARG A 165 2.24 0.84 7.15
N THR A 166 2.73 -0.13 6.39
CA THR A 166 2.28 -0.40 5.02
C THR A 166 0.85 -0.97 5.01
N LEU A 167 0.05 -0.53 4.04
CA LEU A 167 -1.23 -1.11 3.61
C LEU A 167 -1.33 -1.02 2.08
N TYR A 168 -2.32 -1.68 1.50
CA TYR A 168 -2.69 -1.48 0.09
C TYR A 168 -3.94 -0.62 0.00
N LEU A 169 -3.90 0.43 -0.84
CA LEU A 169 -5.10 1.05 -1.39
C LEU A 169 -5.93 -0.03 -2.08
N LYS A 170 -7.25 -0.04 -1.90
CA LYS A 170 -8.14 -0.97 -2.62
C LYS A 170 -9.08 -0.26 -3.58
N GLU A 171 -9.56 0.92 -3.20
CA GLU A 171 -10.47 1.70 -4.04
C GLU A 171 -10.16 3.20 -3.98
N LEU A 172 -10.55 3.90 -5.05
CA LEU A 172 -10.63 5.36 -5.08
C LEU A 172 -12.04 5.75 -5.54
N ASP A 173 -12.72 6.60 -4.78
CA ASP A 173 -14.02 7.19 -5.14
C ASP A 173 -13.94 8.73 -5.09
N GLU A 174 -15.02 9.44 -5.45
CA GLU A 174 -15.01 10.92 -5.42
C GLU A 174 -14.98 11.53 -4.01
N ARG A 175 -15.04 10.72 -2.94
CA ARG A 175 -15.01 11.16 -1.54
C ARG A 175 -13.64 10.93 -0.91
N GLY A 176 -12.95 9.82 -1.21
CA GLY A 176 -11.66 9.48 -0.60
C GLY A 176 -10.92 8.26 -1.16
N TRP A 177 -9.79 7.97 -0.53
CA TRP A 177 -8.99 6.74 -0.74
C TRP A 177 -9.45 5.67 0.25
N VAL A 178 -9.73 4.45 -0.21
CA VAL A 178 -10.29 3.37 0.61
C VAL A 178 -9.26 2.28 0.89
N VAL A 179 -9.08 1.93 2.17
CA VAL A 179 -8.20 0.86 2.66
C VAL A 179 -8.97 -0.06 3.62
N TYR A 180 -8.71 -1.37 3.54
CA TYR A 180 -9.39 -2.38 4.35
C TYR A 180 -8.42 -3.01 5.37
N SER A 181 -8.89 -3.25 6.60
CA SER A 181 -8.11 -3.86 7.68
C SER A 181 -9.02 -4.29 8.85
N ASN A 182 -8.40 -4.82 9.92
CA ASN A 182 -9.03 -4.92 11.22
C ASN A 182 -9.07 -3.51 11.88
N TRP A 183 -10.26 -2.89 11.90
CA TRP A 183 -10.50 -1.55 12.47
C TRP A 183 -11.25 -1.59 13.80
N GLY A 184 -11.98 -2.67 14.09
CA GLY A 184 -12.66 -2.88 15.38
C GLY A 184 -11.74 -3.38 16.50
N SER A 185 -10.49 -3.74 16.18
CA SER A 185 -9.46 -3.97 17.20
C SER A 185 -9.18 -2.70 17.99
N ARG A 186 -9.45 -2.75 19.30
CA ARG A 186 -9.04 -1.71 20.26
C ARG A 186 -7.50 -1.60 20.41
N LYS A 187 -6.73 -2.57 19.91
CA LYS A 187 -5.26 -2.48 19.76
C LYS A 187 -4.88 -1.88 18.40
N GLY A 188 -3.69 -1.29 18.29
CA GLY A 188 -3.11 -0.90 17.00
C GLY A 188 -3.78 0.32 16.36
N LYS A 189 -4.33 0.17 15.14
CA LYS A 189 -4.92 1.30 14.38
C LYS A 189 -6.37 1.60 14.70
N GLY A 190 -7.18 0.58 15.01
CA GLY A 190 -8.58 0.75 15.38
C GLY A 190 -8.72 1.66 16.60
N GLY A 191 -8.10 1.26 17.72
CA GLY A 191 -8.02 2.10 18.93
C GLY A 191 -7.43 3.51 18.72
N GLN A 192 -6.48 3.70 17.79
CA GLN A 192 -5.94 5.03 17.47
C GLN A 192 -6.94 5.93 16.71
N VAL A 193 -7.78 5.37 15.84
CA VAL A 193 -8.69 6.12 14.97
C VAL A 193 -10.09 6.28 15.58
N PHE A 194 -10.63 5.18 16.11
CA PHE A 194 -11.99 5.08 16.65
C PHE A 194 -12.02 5.25 18.17
N GLY A 195 -10.90 5.02 18.86
CA GLY A 195 -10.78 5.10 20.31
C GLY A 195 -11.04 3.76 21.01
N THR A 196 -11.00 3.79 22.34
CA THR A 196 -11.40 2.67 23.21
C THR A 196 -12.47 3.06 24.24
N VAL A 197 -12.91 4.32 24.23
CA VAL A 197 -14.03 4.83 25.03
C VAL A 197 -15.36 4.44 24.38
N GLY A 198 -16.15 3.64 25.09
CA GLY A 198 -17.46 3.15 24.63
C GLY A 198 -17.50 1.64 24.53
N GLY A 199 -18.57 1.03 25.07
CA GLY A 199 -18.70 -0.43 25.16
C GLY A 199 -18.73 -1.16 23.82
N ARG A 200 -19.09 -0.47 22.73
CA ARG A 200 -19.02 -0.92 21.35
C ARG A 200 -18.29 0.12 20.49
N ASP A 201 -17.61 -0.33 19.44
CA ASP A 201 -17.08 0.52 18.38
C ASP A 201 -18.18 0.93 17.38
N GLU A 202 -17.77 1.64 16.33
CA GLU A 202 -18.65 2.13 15.24
C GLU A 202 -19.30 1.00 14.41
N TRP A 203 -18.78 -0.23 14.53
CA TRP A 203 -19.30 -1.44 13.87
C TRP A 203 -20.23 -2.25 14.80
N GLY A 204 -20.43 -1.79 16.03
CA GLY A 204 -21.22 -2.47 17.05
C GLY A 204 -20.47 -3.58 17.81
N TRP A 205 -19.16 -3.73 17.59
CA TRP A 205 -18.33 -4.77 18.19
C TRP A 205 -17.72 -4.29 19.52
N ASP A 206 -17.62 -5.18 20.52
CA ASP A 206 -17.10 -4.84 21.85
C ASP A 206 -15.57 -4.82 21.96
N GLY A 207 -14.88 -4.86 20.80
CA GLY A 207 -13.42 -4.92 20.71
C GLY A 207 -12.81 -6.28 21.05
N GLY A 208 -13.59 -7.28 21.46
CA GLY A 208 -13.10 -8.59 21.87
C GLY A 208 -12.21 -8.54 23.11
N MET A 209 -12.47 -7.61 24.03
CA MET A 209 -11.67 -7.44 25.26
C MET A 209 -11.79 -8.69 26.15
N ALA A 210 -10.69 -9.41 26.32
CA ALA A 210 -10.59 -10.40 27.39
C ALA A 210 -10.66 -9.69 28.76
N ALA A 211 -11.34 -10.29 29.73
CA ALA A 211 -11.39 -9.76 31.09
C ALA A 211 -9.96 -9.70 31.68
N GLY A 212 -9.53 -8.50 32.07
CA GLY A 212 -8.18 -8.20 32.56
C GLY A 212 -7.35 -7.24 31.69
N ASP A 213 -7.80 -6.93 30.47
CA ASP A 213 -7.07 -6.03 29.56
C ASP A 213 -7.31 -4.53 29.89
N GLU A 214 -6.86 -4.10 31.09
CA GLU A 214 -7.01 -2.73 31.63
C GLU A 214 -6.16 -1.69 30.88
N GLN A 215 -6.52 -1.40 29.64
CA GLN A 215 -5.97 -0.28 28.90
C GLN A 215 -6.62 1.05 29.34
N GLN A 216 -5.79 2.09 29.47
CA GLN A 216 -6.28 3.44 29.67
C GLN A 216 -7.23 3.84 28.53
N GLN A 217 -8.37 4.42 28.89
CA GLN A 217 -9.41 4.86 27.97
C GLN A 217 -8.85 5.88 26.96
N GLN A 218 -8.89 5.53 25.67
CA GLN A 218 -8.28 6.30 24.60
C GLN A 218 -9.33 7.04 23.75
N GLN A 219 -9.11 8.34 23.56
CA GLN A 219 -9.85 9.13 22.59
C GLN A 219 -9.41 8.76 21.15
N GLY A 220 -10.37 8.46 20.28
CA GLY A 220 -10.11 8.22 18.86
C GLY A 220 -9.71 9.49 18.11
N ASN A 221 -8.77 9.36 17.19
CA ASN A 221 -8.31 10.46 16.34
C ASN A 221 -8.55 10.14 14.86
N ARG A 222 -9.53 10.82 14.26
CA ARG A 222 -9.89 10.61 12.84
C ARG A 222 -8.87 11.16 11.85
N TRP A 223 -7.81 11.85 12.28
CA TRP A 223 -6.76 12.28 11.35
C TRP A 223 -5.84 11.14 10.92
N ALA A 224 -5.75 10.97 9.60
CA ALA A 224 -4.86 10.03 8.94
C ALA A 224 -4.07 10.69 7.80
N ALA A 225 -2.93 10.07 7.46
CA ALA A 225 -2.21 10.37 6.24
C ALA A 225 -1.80 9.10 5.50
N LEU A 226 -1.91 9.10 4.17
CA LEU A 226 -1.40 8.06 3.27
C LEU A 226 -0.22 8.61 2.48
N THR A 227 0.87 7.86 2.39
CA THR A 227 2.00 8.16 1.49
C THR A 227 2.21 7.02 0.51
N PHE A 228 2.11 7.32 -0.79
CA PHE A 228 2.52 6.46 -1.89
C PHE A 228 3.91 6.89 -2.36
N HIS A 229 4.84 5.95 -2.56
CA HIS A 229 6.17 6.22 -3.09
C HIS A 229 6.49 5.27 -4.25
N TRP A 230 6.61 5.83 -5.45
CA TRP A 230 6.83 5.08 -6.68
C TRP A 230 8.24 5.35 -7.20
N GLN A 231 9.21 4.58 -6.68
CA GLN A 231 10.62 4.73 -6.98
C GLN A 231 10.94 4.69 -8.48
N ALA A 232 10.30 3.78 -9.23
CA ALA A 232 10.52 3.59 -10.68
C ALA A 232 10.17 4.82 -11.55
N VAL A 233 9.35 5.75 -11.03
CA VAL A 233 8.99 7.01 -11.71
C VAL A 233 9.38 8.24 -10.90
N GLU A 234 10.16 8.06 -9.82
CA GLU A 234 10.65 9.12 -8.94
C GLU A 234 9.52 10.05 -8.43
N ARG A 235 8.40 9.47 -8.00
CA ARG A 235 7.24 10.25 -7.50
C ARG A 235 6.82 9.80 -6.12
N GLN A 236 6.22 10.75 -5.40
CA GLN A 236 5.52 10.51 -4.15
C GLN A 236 4.18 11.23 -4.20
N VAL A 237 3.14 10.62 -3.64
CA VAL A 237 1.87 11.32 -3.35
C VAL A 237 1.57 11.19 -1.86
N ARG A 238 1.27 12.31 -1.21
CA ARG A 238 0.79 12.37 0.18
C ARG A 238 -0.67 12.77 0.18
N ILE A 239 -1.50 12.10 0.97
CA ILE A 239 -2.88 12.47 1.27
C ILE A 239 -2.95 12.69 2.77
N GLU A 240 -3.55 13.79 3.22
CA GLU A 240 -3.80 14.09 4.64
C GLU A 240 -5.29 14.41 4.79
N GLY A 241 -5.98 13.81 5.77
CA GLY A 241 -7.44 13.98 5.86
C GLY A 241 -8.11 13.22 7.00
N ILE A 242 -9.44 13.20 6.94
CA ILE A 242 -10.33 12.63 7.96
C ILE A 242 -10.74 11.20 7.58
N VAL A 243 -10.72 10.30 8.55
CA VAL A 243 -11.17 8.92 8.42
C VAL A 243 -12.68 8.80 8.67
N GLU A 244 -13.37 8.24 7.69
CA GLU A 244 -14.71 7.69 7.82
C GLU A 244 -14.65 6.16 7.82
N SER A 245 -15.59 5.52 8.52
CA SER A 245 -15.93 4.12 8.28
C SER A 245 -16.56 3.95 6.87
N LEU A 246 -16.48 2.74 6.34
CA LEU A 246 -17.43 2.28 5.33
C LEU A 246 -18.64 1.67 6.05
N SER A 247 -19.76 1.55 5.36
CA SER A 247 -20.87 0.69 5.81
C SER A 247 -20.43 -0.78 5.90
N ARG A 248 -21.20 -1.61 6.63
CA ARG A 248 -20.94 -3.05 6.68
C ARG A 248 -21.18 -3.69 5.30
N GLU A 249 -22.08 -3.11 4.51
CA GLU A 249 -22.50 -3.53 3.17
C GLU A 249 -21.43 -3.19 2.11
N GLU A 250 -20.86 -1.97 2.14
CA GLU A 250 -19.65 -1.65 1.36
C GLU A 250 -18.49 -2.59 1.74
N SER A 251 -18.31 -2.85 3.04
CA SER A 251 -17.23 -3.71 3.55
C SER A 251 -17.40 -5.17 3.16
N GLU A 252 -18.62 -5.70 3.19
CA GLU A 252 -18.93 -7.06 2.77
C GLU A 252 -18.76 -7.22 1.25
N THR A 253 -19.09 -6.18 0.46
CA THR A 253 -18.86 -6.18 -1.00
C THR A 253 -17.40 -6.47 -1.37
N TYR A 254 -16.43 -5.84 -0.71
CA TYR A 254 -15.01 -6.15 -0.95
C TYR A 254 -14.56 -7.44 -0.24
N TRP A 255 -15.12 -7.79 0.92
CA TRP A 255 -14.83 -9.06 1.59
C TRP A 255 -15.13 -10.29 0.72
N ARG A 256 -16.23 -10.26 -0.06
CA ARG A 256 -16.60 -11.34 -1.00
C ARG A 256 -15.60 -11.50 -2.16
N THR A 257 -14.77 -10.51 -2.49
CA THR A 257 -13.75 -10.63 -3.54
C THR A 257 -12.40 -11.13 -3.03
N ARG A 258 -12.26 -11.46 -1.74
CA ARG A 258 -11.01 -11.95 -1.15
C ARG A 258 -10.94 -13.47 -1.21
N GLU A 259 -9.77 -14.01 -1.52
CA GLU A 259 -9.51 -15.45 -1.49
C GLU A 259 -9.87 -16.08 -0.13
N ARG A 260 -10.39 -17.33 -0.15
CA ARG A 260 -10.84 -18.06 1.04
C ARG A 260 -9.79 -18.13 2.16
N GLY A 261 -8.52 -18.42 1.83
CA GLY A 261 -7.43 -18.40 2.81
C GLY A 261 -7.18 -17.01 3.42
N SER A 262 -7.41 -15.94 2.64
CA SER A 262 -7.34 -14.54 3.08
C SER A 262 -8.51 -14.16 3.99
N GLN A 263 -9.69 -14.76 3.80
CA GLN A 263 -10.85 -14.64 4.69
C GLN A 263 -10.61 -15.40 6.01
N ILE A 264 -10.16 -16.66 5.94
CA ILE A 264 -9.81 -17.50 7.10
C ILE A 264 -8.71 -16.84 7.95
N GLY A 265 -7.63 -16.37 7.33
CA GLY A 265 -6.55 -15.66 8.02
C GLY A 265 -7.00 -14.37 8.73
N ALA A 266 -8.05 -13.70 8.23
CA ALA A 266 -8.64 -12.54 8.89
C ALA A 266 -9.52 -12.89 10.10
N TRP A 267 -10.09 -14.10 10.16
CA TRP A 267 -10.74 -14.64 11.37
C TRP A 267 -9.70 -15.15 12.40
N ALA A 268 -8.65 -15.84 11.94
CA ALA A 268 -7.61 -16.40 12.82
C ALA A 268 -6.68 -15.33 13.44
N SER A 269 -6.48 -14.20 12.76
CA SER A 269 -5.53 -13.16 13.18
C SER A 269 -6.15 -12.12 14.11
N GLN A 270 -5.83 -12.23 15.40
CA GLN A 270 -6.02 -11.15 16.39
C GLN A 270 -4.97 -10.04 16.15
N GLN A 271 -5.16 -9.28 15.06
CA GLN A 271 -4.17 -8.33 14.53
C GLN A 271 -3.66 -7.34 15.60
N SER A 272 -2.33 -7.21 15.70
CA SER A 272 -1.65 -6.37 16.70
C SER A 272 -1.85 -6.76 18.18
N ARG A 273 -2.38 -7.95 18.48
CA ARG A 273 -2.21 -8.59 19.80
C ARG A 273 -0.81 -9.21 19.89
N VAL A 274 -0.19 -9.15 21.07
CA VAL A 274 1.06 -9.86 21.36
C VAL A 274 0.79 -11.36 21.54
N LEU A 275 1.76 -12.20 21.16
CA LEU A 275 1.68 -13.67 21.29
C LEU A 275 2.57 -14.19 22.42
N TRP A 276 3.77 -13.64 22.57
CA TRP A 276 4.72 -13.89 23.66
C TRP A 276 5.58 -12.63 23.88
N GLU A 277 6.20 -12.53 25.06
CA GLU A 277 7.19 -11.51 25.41
C GLU A 277 8.35 -12.18 26.18
N THR A 278 9.58 -11.68 26.03
CA THR A 278 10.71 -12.05 26.90
C THR A 278 10.90 -11.01 27.98
N GLU A 279 11.13 -11.46 29.21
CA GLU A 279 11.61 -10.59 30.29
C GLU A 279 12.94 -9.91 29.93
N PRO A 280 13.21 -8.69 30.41
CA PRO A 280 14.49 -8.03 30.24
C PRO A 280 15.64 -8.84 30.84
N LEU A 281 16.74 -8.99 30.10
CA LEU A 281 17.96 -9.62 30.62
C LEU A 281 18.53 -8.78 31.76
N SER A 282 18.44 -9.28 32.99
CA SER A 282 18.97 -8.61 34.18
C SER A 282 20.50 -8.65 34.21
N GLU A 283 21.15 -7.49 34.37
CA GLU A 283 22.62 -7.33 34.38
C GLU A 283 23.33 -8.21 35.42
N SER A 284 22.63 -8.63 36.48
CA SER A 284 23.11 -9.57 37.50
C SER A 284 23.55 -10.93 36.94
N ALA A 285 23.07 -11.34 35.76
CA ALA A 285 23.39 -12.64 35.16
C ALA A 285 24.86 -12.76 34.70
N SER A 286 25.58 -11.66 34.47
CA SER A 286 26.98 -11.68 34.05
C SER A 286 28.00 -11.71 35.20
N ALA A 287 27.55 -11.64 36.46
CA ALA A 287 28.44 -11.49 37.61
C ALA A 287 28.93 -12.81 38.24
N SER A 288 28.29 -13.95 37.93
CA SER A 288 28.56 -15.25 38.55
C SER A 288 29.51 -16.14 37.73
N ALA A 289 30.65 -15.60 37.32
CA ALA A 289 31.75 -16.42 36.81
C ALA A 289 32.40 -17.20 37.98
N PRO A 290 32.55 -18.54 37.91
CA PRO A 290 33.20 -19.31 38.97
C PRO A 290 34.65 -18.87 39.16
N SER A 291 35.05 -18.55 40.39
CA SER A 291 36.45 -18.27 40.73
C SER A 291 37.32 -19.49 40.43
N ALA A 292 38.39 -19.31 39.66
CA ALA A 292 39.24 -20.41 39.18
C ALA A 292 39.91 -21.19 40.33
N GLY A 293 39.30 -22.31 40.73
CA GLY A 293 39.84 -23.25 41.70
C GLY A 293 40.94 -24.11 41.08
N VAL A 294 42.18 -23.94 41.53
CA VAL A 294 43.35 -24.67 41.03
C VAL A 294 43.32 -26.13 41.50
N ILE A 295 43.14 -27.06 40.56
CA ILE A 295 43.41 -28.50 40.73
C ILE A 295 44.10 -29.05 39.48
N ASN A 296 45.05 -29.97 39.67
CA ASN A 296 45.98 -30.41 38.63
C ASN A 296 45.53 -31.70 37.93
N GLY A 297 45.77 -31.80 36.61
CA GLY A 297 45.95 -33.07 35.93
C GLY A 297 45.17 -33.28 34.62
N ALA A 298 45.84 -33.91 33.65
CA ALA A 298 45.29 -34.57 32.46
C ALA A 298 44.39 -33.75 31.50
N GLU A 299 45.04 -33.21 30.46
CA GLU A 299 44.64 -33.32 29.05
C GLU A 299 43.16 -33.62 28.72
N ASN A 300 42.44 -32.59 28.26
CA ASN A 300 41.74 -32.64 26.96
C ASN A 300 41.37 -31.23 26.50
N ALA A 301 41.29 -31.02 25.19
CA ALA A 301 41.05 -29.71 24.59
C ALA A 301 39.79 -29.71 23.72
N ASN A 302 38.76 -28.95 24.14
CA ASN A 302 38.03 -28.02 23.27
C ASN A 302 36.97 -27.22 24.04
N ALA A 303 37.25 -25.92 24.22
CA ALA A 303 36.34 -24.80 24.47
C ALA A 303 34.85 -25.08 24.78
N ASP A 304 34.53 -25.37 26.05
CA ASP A 304 33.19 -25.12 26.60
C ASP A 304 32.94 -23.61 26.68
N ALA A 305 32.25 -23.06 25.67
CA ALA A 305 31.79 -21.68 25.66
C ALA A 305 30.62 -21.53 26.67
N ALA A 306 30.93 -21.05 27.87
CA ALA A 306 30.04 -21.10 29.02
C ALA A 306 28.66 -20.43 28.79
N VAL A 307 27.63 -21.28 28.77
CA VAL A 307 26.25 -21.04 29.23
C VAL A 307 25.66 -19.66 28.91
N ILE A 308 25.19 -19.49 27.68
CA ILE A 308 23.91 -18.79 27.48
C ILE A 308 22.82 -19.81 27.82
N ASN A 309 21.95 -19.50 28.79
CA ASN A 309 20.85 -20.40 29.15
C ASN A 309 19.78 -20.34 28.04
N LYS A 310 19.84 -21.28 27.10
CA LYS A 310 19.16 -21.21 25.79
C LYS A 310 17.93 -22.14 25.67
N HIS A 311 17.54 -22.74 26.78
CA HIS A 311 16.30 -23.49 26.99
C HIS A 311 15.24 -22.51 27.56
N ASP A 312 14.03 -22.33 27.02
CA ASP A 312 13.40 -22.99 25.87
C ASP A 312 12.63 -21.95 25.02
N ILE A 313 13.20 -21.52 23.88
CA ILE A 313 12.47 -20.83 22.81
C ILE A 313 12.49 -21.72 21.57
N VAL A 314 11.57 -22.69 21.55
CA VAL A 314 11.39 -23.65 20.44
C VAL A 314 10.30 -23.19 19.46
N ASP A 315 9.33 -22.40 19.94
CA ASP A 315 8.30 -21.74 19.12
C ASP A 315 8.40 -20.21 19.31
N ASP A 316 8.46 -19.47 18.22
CA ASP A 316 8.44 -18.00 18.17
C ASP A 316 7.00 -17.44 18.08
N GLY A 317 6.02 -18.24 18.51
CA GLY A 317 4.58 -17.99 18.38
C GLY A 317 4.02 -18.33 16.99
N ARG A 318 4.84 -18.91 16.09
CA ARG A 318 4.37 -19.38 14.79
C ARG A 318 3.37 -20.51 14.91
N SER A 319 3.57 -21.46 15.84
CA SER A 319 2.63 -22.58 16.03
C SER A 319 1.23 -22.08 16.41
N ILE A 320 1.16 -21.08 17.31
CA ILE A 320 -0.06 -20.43 17.78
C ILE A 320 -0.85 -19.80 16.62
N LEU A 321 -0.17 -19.27 15.61
CA LEU A 321 -0.81 -18.71 14.41
C LEU A 321 -1.32 -19.81 13.48
N GLU A 322 -0.56 -20.88 13.28
CA GLU A 322 -0.95 -21.99 12.41
C GLU A 322 -2.11 -22.81 13.00
N ASP A 323 -2.14 -23.03 14.31
CA ASP A 323 -3.23 -23.74 14.97
C ASP A 323 -4.54 -22.92 14.96
N ARG A 324 -4.48 -21.59 15.08
CA ARG A 324 -5.65 -20.72 14.86
C ARG A 324 -6.14 -20.73 13.41
N VAL A 325 -5.23 -20.90 12.43
CA VAL A 325 -5.64 -21.08 11.03
C VAL A 325 -6.36 -22.43 10.87
N LYS A 326 -5.80 -23.54 11.39
CA LYS A 326 -6.45 -24.86 11.38
C LYS A 326 -7.81 -24.85 12.08
N GLU A 327 -7.93 -24.14 13.20
CA GLU A 327 -9.20 -23.94 13.93
C GLU A 327 -10.25 -23.27 13.04
N MET A 328 -9.88 -22.19 12.33
CA MET A 328 -10.79 -21.49 11.43
C MET A 328 -11.06 -22.26 10.12
N GLU A 329 -10.10 -23.00 9.59
CA GLU A 329 -10.29 -23.92 8.47
C GLU A 329 -11.32 -25.01 8.81
N ALA A 330 -11.19 -25.65 9.98
CA ALA A 330 -12.17 -26.63 10.46
C ALA A 330 -13.54 -26.00 10.74
N ARG A 331 -13.58 -24.83 11.40
CA ARG A 331 -14.82 -24.09 11.70
C ARG A 331 -15.60 -23.68 10.45
N PHE A 332 -14.91 -23.35 9.37
CA PHE A 332 -15.52 -22.90 8.12
C PHE A 332 -15.51 -23.97 7.02
N ALA A 333 -15.17 -25.24 7.31
CA ALA A 333 -15.03 -26.29 6.31
C ALA A 333 -16.24 -26.38 5.35
N ASP A 334 -17.45 -26.52 5.91
CA ASP A 334 -18.71 -26.63 5.17
C ASP A 334 -19.39 -25.27 4.92
N VAL A 335 -18.72 -24.15 5.18
CA VAL A 335 -19.25 -22.79 5.01
C VAL A 335 -18.77 -22.21 3.68
N GLU A 336 -19.60 -22.25 2.65
CA GLU A 336 -19.29 -21.72 1.31
C GLU A 336 -18.90 -20.23 1.39
N GLU A 337 -19.80 -19.38 1.90
CA GLU A 337 -19.58 -17.95 2.09
C GLU A 337 -19.14 -17.65 3.54
N ILE A 338 -17.83 -17.50 3.76
CA ILE A 338 -17.30 -17.14 5.09
C ILE A 338 -17.79 -15.73 5.46
N PRO A 339 -18.46 -15.53 6.61
CA PRO A 339 -19.01 -14.23 6.98
C PRO A 339 -17.92 -13.19 7.27
N LEU A 340 -18.20 -11.93 6.94
CA LEU A 340 -17.36 -10.78 7.31
C LEU A 340 -17.20 -10.68 8.85
N PRO A 341 -15.98 -10.73 9.41
CA PRO A 341 -15.75 -10.54 10.84
C PRO A 341 -16.20 -9.14 11.30
N PRO A 342 -16.82 -9.00 12.49
CA PRO A 342 -17.37 -7.73 12.96
C PRO A 342 -16.31 -6.65 13.23
N PHE A 343 -15.05 -7.04 13.40
CA PHE A 343 -13.90 -6.14 13.59
C PHE A 343 -13.18 -5.77 12.28
N TRP A 344 -13.54 -6.38 11.14
CA TRP A 344 -12.90 -6.14 9.84
C TRP A 344 -13.79 -5.24 8.98
N GLY A 345 -13.19 -4.29 8.28
CA GLY A 345 -13.97 -3.38 7.43
C GLY A 345 -13.12 -2.47 6.56
N GLY A 346 -13.80 -1.61 5.81
CA GLY A 346 -13.18 -0.52 5.08
C GLY A 346 -13.13 0.77 5.89
N ILE A 347 -12.12 1.59 5.63
CA ILE A 347 -12.16 3.02 5.94
C ILE A 347 -11.86 3.85 4.70
N ARG A 348 -12.40 5.07 4.68
CA ARG A 348 -12.20 6.08 3.64
C ARG A 348 -11.46 7.28 4.22
N ILE A 349 -10.32 7.64 3.62
CA ILE A 349 -9.59 8.87 3.95
C ILE A 349 -10.14 9.97 3.04
N VAL A 350 -10.98 10.84 3.61
CA VAL A 350 -11.53 12.03 2.94
C VAL A 350 -10.48 13.14 3.02
N PRO A 351 -9.94 13.62 1.88
CA PRO A 351 -8.72 14.44 1.85
C PRO A 351 -8.98 15.90 2.26
N GLU A 352 -8.17 16.44 3.16
CA GLU A 352 -8.05 17.88 3.41
C GLU A 352 -6.85 18.48 2.65
N SER A 353 -5.79 17.69 2.42
CA SER A 353 -4.73 18.05 1.47
C SER A 353 -4.22 16.84 0.67
N VAL A 354 -3.73 17.10 -0.55
CA VAL A 354 -3.06 16.11 -1.41
C VAL A 354 -1.81 16.74 -2.03
N GLU A 355 -0.62 16.22 -1.73
CA GLU A 355 0.65 16.70 -2.29
C GLU A 355 1.20 15.73 -3.34
N PHE A 356 1.46 16.25 -4.54
CA PHE A 356 2.16 15.58 -5.62
C PHE A 356 3.61 16.06 -5.67
N TRP A 357 4.54 15.15 -5.44
CA TRP A 357 5.99 15.38 -5.43
C TRP A 357 6.65 14.62 -6.58
N GLN A 358 7.58 15.28 -7.29
CA GLN A 358 8.37 14.67 -8.36
C GLN A 358 9.87 14.94 -8.20
N GLY A 359 10.65 13.86 -8.35
CA GLY A 359 12.11 13.83 -8.32
C GLY A 359 12.74 14.61 -9.47
N ARG A 360 13.83 15.32 -9.17
CA ARG A 360 14.49 16.25 -10.12
C ARG A 360 15.99 16.23 -9.88
N LYS A 361 16.77 16.22 -10.97
CA LYS A 361 18.24 16.10 -10.93
C LYS A 361 18.93 17.19 -10.11
N SER A 362 18.38 18.40 -10.13
CA SER A 362 18.86 19.58 -9.42
C SER A 362 18.61 19.58 -7.91
N ARG A 363 17.91 18.58 -7.35
CA ARG A 363 17.32 18.60 -5.98
C ARG A 363 16.27 19.69 -5.74
N LEU A 364 16.02 20.55 -6.74
CA LEU A 364 14.85 21.42 -6.78
C LEU A 364 13.66 20.60 -7.27
N HIS A 365 13.12 19.79 -6.36
CA HIS A 365 11.96 18.93 -6.55
C HIS A 365 10.71 19.74 -6.89
N ASP A 366 9.86 19.19 -7.75
CA ASP A 366 8.59 19.83 -8.08
C ASP A 366 7.51 19.31 -7.13
N ARG A 367 6.94 20.23 -6.35
CA ARG A 367 5.99 19.92 -5.27
C ARG A 367 4.74 20.77 -5.41
N PHE A 368 3.59 20.13 -5.65
CA PHE A 368 2.30 20.80 -5.76
C PHE A 368 1.30 20.20 -4.78
N ARG A 369 0.80 21.00 -3.85
CA ARG A 369 -0.20 20.62 -2.86
C ARG A 369 -1.55 21.23 -3.18
N TYR A 370 -2.55 20.38 -3.35
CA TYR A 370 -3.95 20.73 -3.30
C TYR A 370 -4.36 20.84 -1.83
N VAL A 371 -5.08 21.90 -1.47
CA VAL A 371 -5.66 22.13 -0.15
C VAL A 371 -7.15 22.36 -0.32
N ARG A 372 -7.97 21.66 0.47
CA ARG A 372 -9.42 21.85 0.48
C ARG A 372 -9.76 23.20 1.08
N ILE A 373 -10.59 23.98 0.39
CA ILE A 373 -11.24 25.17 0.93
C ILE A 373 -12.71 24.81 1.09
N HIS A 374 -13.16 24.71 2.33
CA HIS A 374 -14.58 24.57 2.66
C HIS A 374 -15.29 25.90 2.42
N GLY A 375 -16.53 25.84 1.96
CA GLY A 375 -17.39 27.01 1.77
C GLY A 375 -18.86 26.61 1.87
N GLU A 376 -19.70 27.54 2.26
CA GLU A 376 -21.13 27.29 2.45
C GLU A 376 -21.91 28.06 1.39
N VAL A 377 -22.90 27.39 0.77
CA VAL A 377 -23.77 27.99 -0.23
C VAL A 377 -25.20 27.88 0.28
N GLU A 378 -25.78 29.02 0.61
CA GLU A 378 -27.18 29.11 1.02
C GLU A 378 -28.09 28.97 -0.21
N THR A 379 -28.85 27.88 -0.27
CA THR A 379 -29.84 27.62 -1.33
C THR A 379 -31.24 27.60 -0.73
N GLY A 380 -31.78 28.79 -0.48
CA GLY A 380 -33.09 28.97 0.15
C GLY A 380 -33.02 28.70 1.65
N VAL A 381 -33.63 27.60 2.10
CA VAL A 381 -33.69 27.21 3.52
C VAL A 381 -32.56 26.24 3.91
N GLU A 382 -31.84 25.68 2.93
CA GLU A 382 -30.77 24.71 3.14
C GLU A 382 -29.39 25.31 2.83
N THR A 383 -28.47 25.24 3.79
CA THR A 383 -27.07 25.61 3.62
C THR A 383 -26.26 24.40 3.14
N ALA A 384 -25.99 24.33 1.84
CA ALA A 384 -25.16 23.27 1.27
C ALA A 384 -23.68 23.49 1.62
N LYS A 385 -23.07 22.52 2.33
CA LYS A 385 -21.62 22.49 2.51
C LYS A 385 -20.95 22.08 1.21
N THR A 386 -20.11 22.97 0.70
CA THR A 386 -19.34 22.80 -0.54
C THR A 386 -17.84 22.87 -0.25
N PHE A 387 -17.03 22.47 -1.22
CA PHE A 387 -15.60 22.72 -1.16
C PHE A 387 -15.00 22.94 -2.56
N GLN A 388 -13.88 23.65 -2.59
CA GLN A 388 -13.06 23.84 -3.77
C GLN A 388 -11.61 23.46 -3.46
N TRP A 389 -10.80 23.24 -4.48
CA TRP A 389 -9.39 22.90 -4.34
C TRP A 389 -8.49 24.07 -4.71
N LYS A 390 -7.63 24.50 -3.79
CA LYS A 390 -6.55 25.47 -4.05
C LYS A 390 -5.23 24.74 -4.25
N ILE A 391 -4.57 24.99 -5.37
CA ILE A 391 -3.22 24.45 -5.64
C ILE A 391 -2.16 25.44 -5.12
N GLN A 392 -1.13 24.91 -4.46
CA GLN A 392 0.07 25.63 -4.01
C GLN A 392 1.31 24.91 -4.56
N ARG A 393 2.29 25.64 -5.11
CA ARG A 393 3.65 25.11 -5.25
C ARG A 393 4.38 25.28 -3.90
N LEU A 394 5.08 24.24 -3.46
CA LEU A 394 5.94 24.28 -2.27
C LEU A 394 7.42 24.38 -2.70
N SER A 395 8.28 24.84 -1.81
CA SER A 395 9.73 24.62 -1.91
C SER A 395 10.03 23.11 -1.78
N PRO A 396 11.11 22.60 -2.41
CA PRO A 396 11.56 21.21 -2.28
C PRO A 396 11.63 20.76 -0.81
#